data_AF-A0A8X8FS06-F1
#
_entry.id   AF-A0A8X8FS06-F1
#
_cell.length_a   1.000
_cell.length_b   1.000
_cell.length_c   1.000
_cell.angle_alpha   90.00
_cell.angle_beta   90.00
_cell.angle_gamma   90.00
#
_symmetry.space_group_name_H-M   'P 1'
#
loop_
_entity.id
_entity.type
_entity.pdbx_description
1 polymer ?
#
loop_
_entity_poly.entity_id
_entity_poly.type
_entity_poly.pdbx_seq_one_letter_code
_entity_poly.pdbx_strand_id
1 'polypeptide(L)'
;MNTHKKYYKHPAESDLGKGNVLMEARGEKILRQVEVYGLRAVWSDATGQSDDRFLLADQPLSFFDFDEDDEISAREFESAWKKARDASGTP
;
A
#
# COMPACT_ATOMS: atom_id res chain seq x y z
N MET A 1 16.10 16.39 1.45
CA MET A 1 15.30 15.15 1.48
C MET A 1 13.84 15.57 1.59
N ASN A 2 12.97 15.14 0.66
CA ASN A 2 11.55 15.48 0.75
C ASN A 2 10.95 14.76 1.98
N THR A 3 10.47 15.52 2.95
CA THR A 3 9.98 14.99 4.24
C THR A 3 8.49 14.65 4.21
N HIS A 4 7.79 15.09 3.16
CA HIS A 4 6.36 14.91 3.01
C HIS A 4 6.02 13.49 2.57
N LYS A 5 4.92 12.97 3.12
CA LYS A 5 4.36 11.70 2.71
C LYS A 5 3.52 11.90 1.46
N LYS A 6 3.64 10.98 0.51
CA LYS A 6 2.76 10.84 -0.66
C LYS A 6 2.05 9.51 -0.60
N TYR A 7 0.88 9.45 -1.22
CA TYR A 7 0.03 8.27 -1.20
C TYR A 7 -0.44 7.96 -2.60
N TYR A 8 -0.37 6.69 -2.98
CA TYR A 8 -0.68 6.22 -4.32
C TYR A 8 -1.65 5.06 -4.27
N LYS A 9 -2.40 4.88 -5.35
CA LYS A 9 -3.25 3.72 -5.62
C LYS A 9 -3.15 3.36 -7.08
N HIS A 10 -2.60 2.18 -7.36
CA HIS A 10 -2.40 1.70 -8.72
C HIS A 10 -3.04 0.31 -8.90
N PRO A 11 -3.62 -0.01 -10.07
CA PRO A 11 -4.03 -1.36 -10.41
C PRO A 11 -2.91 -2.39 -10.19
N ALA A 12 -3.25 -3.54 -9.60
CA ALA A 12 -2.30 -4.62 -9.36
C ALA A 12 -2.96 -5.99 -9.61
N GLU A 13 -2.14 -7.00 -9.89
CA GLU A 13 -2.59 -8.39 -10.03
C GLU A 13 -1.75 -9.30 -9.14
N SER A 14 -2.39 -10.27 -8.50
CA SER A 14 -1.74 -11.32 -7.71
C SER A 14 -2.46 -12.66 -7.87
N ASP A 15 -2.01 -13.68 -7.16
CA ASP A 15 -2.71 -14.97 -7.05
C ASP A 15 -4.13 -14.84 -6.44
N LEU A 16 -4.45 -13.71 -5.81
CA LEU A 16 -5.79 -13.39 -5.31
C LEU A 16 -6.69 -12.73 -6.36
N GLY A 17 -6.17 -12.47 -7.56
CA GLY A 17 -6.87 -11.86 -8.68
C GLY A 17 -6.42 -10.42 -8.96
N LYS A 18 -7.28 -9.66 -9.66
CA LYS A 18 -7.04 -8.25 -9.97
C LYS A 18 -7.56 -7.35 -8.85
N GLY A 19 -6.85 -6.26 -8.60
CA GLY A 19 -7.11 -5.39 -7.47
C GLY A 19 -6.35 -4.08 -7.57
N ASN A 20 -6.05 -3.50 -6.41
CA ASN A 20 -5.22 -2.30 -6.31
C ASN A 20 -4.18 -2.47 -5.22
N VAL A 21 -2.99 -1.95 -5.47
CA VAL A 21 -2.00 -1.67 -4.45
C VAL A 21 -2.09 -0.21 -4.07
N LEU A 22 -2.06 0.08 -2.76
CA LEU A 22 -1.98 1.41 -2.22
C LEU A 22 -0.66 1.53 -1.46
N MET A 23 0.06 2.63 -1.66
CA MET A 23 1.37 2.84 -1.04
C MET A 23 1.46 4.19 -0.36
N GLU A 24 2.02 4.22 0.86
CA GLU A 24 2.54 5.43 1.48
C GLU A 24 4.05 5.49 1.23
N ALA A 25 4.51 6.58 0.64
CA ALA A 25 5.92 6.83 0.39
C ALA A 25 6.41 8.11 1.09
N ARG A 26 7.70 8.14 1.44
CA ARG A 26 8.41 9.36 1.86
C ARG A 26 9.69 9.48 1.04
N GLY A 27 9.70 10.42 0.10
CA GLY A 27 10.71 10.43 -0.96
C GLY A 27 10.65 9.11 -1.74
N GLU A 28 11.80 8.48 -1.95
CA GLU A 28 11.89 7.21 -2.68
C GLU A 28 11.49 5.98 -1.85
N LYS A 29 11.26 6.10 -0.54
CA LYS A 29 11.04 4.94 0.33
C LYS A 29 9.55 4.66 0.53
N ILE A 30 9.12 3.42 0.27
CA ILE A 30 7.81 2.91 0.66
C ILE A 30 7.81 2.61 2.17
N LEU A 31 6.79 3.09 2.88
CA LEU A 31 6.66 2.96 4.34
C LEU A 31 5.54 2.01 4.75
N ARG A 32 4.42 2.04 4.01
CA ARG A 32 3.24 1.20 4.23
C ARG A 32 2.64 0.81 2.89
N GLN A 33 2.13 -0.40 2.81
CA GLN A 33 1.46 -0.94 1.64
C GLN A 33 0.16 -1.63 2.04
N VAL A 34 -0.88 -1.43 1.23
CA VAL A 34 -2.15 -2.14 1.34
C VAL A 34 -2.48 -2.70 -0.03
N GLU A 35 -2.79 -3.98 -0.12
CA GLU A 35 -3.28 -4.58 -1.36
C GLU A 35 -4.70 -5.08 -1.18
N VAL A 36 -5.58 -4.71 -2.11
CA VAL A 36 -7.01 -5.02 -2.05
C VAL A 36 -7.40 -5.83 -3.29
N TYR A 37 -7.77 -7.08 -3.06
CA TYR A 37 -8.19 -8.04 -4.08
C TYR A 37 -9.58 -8.57 -3.75
N GLY A 38 -10.60 -7.99 -4.39
CA GLY A 38 -12.01 -8.29 -4.10
C GLY A 38 -12.37 -7.98 -2.65
N LEU A 39 -12.73 -9.01 -1.86
CA LEU A 39 -13.07 -8.88 -0.44
C LEU A 39 -11.86 -9.02 0.50
N ARG A 40 -10.67 -9.33 -0.03
CA ARG A 40 -9.45 -9.50 0.76
C ARG A 40 -8.63 -8.22 0.73
N ALA A 41 -8.17 -7.80 1.89
CA ALA A 41 -7.20 -6.73 2.05
C ALA A 41 -6.04 -7.24 2.90
N VAL A 42 -4.82 -7.01 2.44
CA VAL A 42 -3.59 -7.32 3.16
C VAL A 42 -2.80 -6.03 3.37
N TRP A 43 -2.01 -5.99 4.44
CA TRP A 43 -1.16 -4.85 4.76
C TRP A 43 0.26 -5.30 5.07
N SER A 44 1.21 -4.41 4.83
CA SER A 44 2.60 -4.56 5.24
C SER A 44 3.25 -3.21 5.56
N ASP A 45 4.15 -3.21 6.53
CA ASP A 45 5.01 -2.08 6.89
C ASP A 45 6.34 -2.58 7.48
N ALA A 46 7.17 -1.65 7.97
CA ALA A 46 8.46 -1.99 8.58
C ALA A 46 8.37 -2.84 9.86
N THR A 47 7.18 -2.99 10.45
CA THR A 47 6.94 -3.75 11.69
C THR A 47 6.35 -5.13 11.44
N GLY A 48 5.80 -5.39 10.25
CA GLY A 48 5.32 -6.70 9.86
C GLY A 48 4.32 -6.65 8.70
N GLN A 49 3.61 -7.76 8.52
CA GLN A 49 2.66 -7.98 7.44
C GLN A 49 1.51 -8.86 7.92
N SER A 50 0.34 -8.72 7.30
CA SER A 50 -0.81 -9.60 7.57
C SER A 50 -0.74 -10.96 6.87
N ASP A 51 0.07 -11.06 5.81
CA ASP A 51 0.18 -12.25 4.97
C ASP A 51 1.61 -12.31 4.39
N ASP A 52 2.32 -13.42 4.61
CA ASP A 52 3.73 -13.58 4.24
C ASP A 52 3.99 -13.56 2.73
N ARG A 53 2.94 -13.65 1.91
CA ARG A 53 3.05 -13.54 0.46
C ARG A 53 3.12 -12.10 -0.03
N PHE A 54 2.72 -11.13 0.81
CA PHE A 54 2.56 -9.72 0.45
C PHE A 54 3.46 -8.84 1.29
N LEU A 55 4.75 -8.86 0.94
CA LEU A 55 5.79 -8.11 1.64
C LEU A 55 5.77 -6.62 1.24
N LEU A 56 6.29 -5.77 2.12
CA LEU A 56 6.50 -4.36 1.82
C LEU A 56 7.45 -4.24 0.63
N ALA A 57 7.09 -3.43 -0.37
CA ALA A 57 7.95 -3.12 -1.49
C ALA A 57 9.33 -2.60 -1.03
N ASP A 58 10.40 -3.23 -1.54
CA ASP A 58 11.78 -2.83 -1.33
C ASP A 58 12.33 -1.92 -2.44
N GLN A 59 11.62 -1.85 -3.57
CA GLN A 59 11.93 -0.99 -4.69
C GLN A 59 11.69 0.49 -4.36
N PRO A 60 12.45 1.42 -4.95
CA PRO A 60 12.21 2.85 -4.79
C PRO A 60 10.88 3.26 -5.42
N LEU A 61 10.27 4.35 -4.96
CA LEU A 61 9.03 4.89 -5.51
C LEU A 61 9.10 5.08 -7.03
N SER A 62 10.24 5.56 -7.54
CA SER A 62 10.48 5.76 -8.98
C SER A 62 10.47 4.47 -9.82
N PHE A 63 10.52 3.27 -9.21
CA PHE A 63 10.39 2.01 -9.94
C PHE A 63 8.96 1.75 -10.41
N PHE A 64 7.96 2.29 -9.71
CA PHE A 64 6.56 1.96 -9.95
C PHE A 64 5.89 2.82 -11.02
N ASP A 65 6.62 3.80 -11.56
CA ASP A 65 6.13 4.73 -12.58
C ASP A 65 4.78 5.38 -12.26
N PHE A 66 4.48 5.59 -10.96
CA PHE A 66 3.26 6.26 -10.53
C PHE A 66 3.21 7.72 -11.01
N ASP A 67 2.03 8.13 -11.45
CA ASP A 67 1.78 9.50 -11.91
C ASP A 67 0.77 10.24 -11.01
N GLU A 68 0.26 11.38 -11.50
CA GLU A 68 -0.71 12.21 -10.76
C GLU A 68 -2.09 11.55 -10.67
N ASP A 69 -2.46 10.66 -11.61
CA ASP A 69 -3.73 9.94 -11.61
C ASP A 69 -3.74 8.80 -10.58
N ASP A 70 -2.56 8.29 -10.22
CA ASP A 70 -2.39 7.33 -9.12
C ASP A 70 -2.40 8.00 -7.74
N GLU A 71 -2.17 9.31 -7.64
CA GLU A 71 -2.06 9.99 -6.35
C GLU A 71 -3.42 10.04 -5.64
N ILE A 72 -3.47 9.53 -4.41
CA ILE A 72 -4.67 9.55 -3.57
C ILE A 72 -4.47 10.43 -2.34
N SER A 73 -5.57 10.83 -1.72
CA SER A 73 -5.50 11.55 -0.46
C SER A 73 -4.97 10.67 0.69
N ALA A 74 -4.28 11.29 1.65
CA ALA A 74 -3.90 10.63 2.90
C ALA A 74 -5.12 9.97 3.59
N ARG A 75 -6.29 10.62 3.54
CA ARG A 75 -7.53 10.12 4.13
C ARG A 75 -8.00 8.82 3.48
N GLU A 76 -7.88 8.70 2.15
CA GLU A 76 -8.23 7.48 1.43
C GLU A 76 -7.30 6.33 1.84
N PHE A 77 -5.99 6.60 1.86
CA PHE A 77 -5.00 5.62 2.29
C PHE A 77 -5.24 5.15 3.73
N GLU A 78 -5.39 6.06 4.69
CA GLU A 78 -5.60 5.70 6.10
C GLU A 78 -6.90 4.91 6.31
N SER A 79 -7.93 5.20 5.51
CA SER A 79 -9.18 4.44 5.55
C SER A 79 -8.98 2.99 5.08
N ALA A 80 -8.19 2.77 4.03
CA ALA A 80 -7.85 1.44 3.54
C ALA A 80 -6.92 0.70 4.52
N TRP A 81 -5.90 1.39 5.03
CA TRP A 81 -4.97 0.88 6.04
C TRP A 81 -5.69 0.38 7.28
N LYS A 82 -6.58 1.22 7.85
CA LYS A 82 -7.36 0.84 9.02
C LYS A 82 -8.22 -0.40 8.75
N LYS A 83 -8.91 -0.46 7.61
CA LYS A 83 -9.75 -1.62 7.25
C LYS A 83 -8.93 -2.91 7.13
N ALA A 84 -7.75 -2.84 6.50
CA ALA A 84 -6.86 -4.00 6.37
C ALA A 84 -6.32 -4.48 7.73
N ARG A 85 -5.92 -3.54 8.60
CA ARG A 85 -5.48 -3.83 9.98
C ARG A 85 -6.59 -4.50 10.78
N ASP A 86 -7.77 -3.88 10.83
CA ASP A 86 -8.95 -4.40 11.54
C ASP A 86 -9.33 -5.81 11.04
N ALA A 87 -9.27 -6.06 9.72
CA ALA A 87 -9.61 -7.36 9.11
C ALA A 87 -8.59 -8.48 9.44
N SER A 88 -7.33 -8.13 9.65
CA SER A 88 -6.27 -9.08 10.02
C SER A 88 -6.24 -9.44 11.51
N GLY A 89 -7.12 -8.83 12.33
CA GLY A 89 -7.08 -8.97 13.78
C GLY A 89 -5.92 -8.22 14.44
N THR A 90 -5.28 -7.30 13.72
CA THR A 90 -4.18 -6.48 14.24
C THR A 90 -4.75 -5.12 14.67
N PRO A 91 -4.67 -4.74 15.96
CA PRO A 91 -5.23 -3.47 16.45
C PRO A 91 -4.56 -2.23 15.87
#